data_AF-A0A966HJQ8-F1
#
_entry.id   AF-A0A966HJQ8-F1
#
_cell.length_a   1.000
_cell.length_b   1.000
_cell.length_c   1.000
_cell.angle_alpha   90.00
_cell.angle_beta   90.00
_cell.angle_gamma   90.00
#
_symmetry.space_group_name_H-M   'P 1'
#
loop_
_entity.id
_entity.type
_entity.pdbx_description
1 polymer ?
#
loop_
_entity_poly.entity_id
_entity_poly.type
_entity_poly.pdbx_seq_one_letter_code
_entity_poly.pdbx_strand_id
1 'polypeptide(L)' 'MPRKNHKRKAKLTPYEFKKPTSKRRYGSHAEAQKVADYQMALDLNLELFVYQDIDGGWYLTRKYS' A
#
# COMPACT_ATOMS: atom_id res chain seq x y z
N MET A 1 -36.13 37.93 14.91
CA MET A 1 -35.13 37.91 13.82
C MET A 1 -33.91 37.11 14.27
N PRO A 2 -33.40 36.15 13.49
CA PRO A 2 -32.30 35.28 13.93
C PRO A 2 -30.95 36.00 13.85
N ARG A 3 -30.14 35.88 14.92
CA ARG A 3 -28.81 36.50 15.04
C ARG A 3 -27.71 35.61 14.45
N LYS A 4 -26.85 36.23 13.64
CA LYS A 4 -25.77 35.61 12.86
C LYS A 4 -24.56 35.31 13.75
N ASN A 5 -24.54 34.15 14.40
CA ASN A 5 -23.36 33.69 15.14
C ASN A 5 -22.32 33.09 14.18
N HIS A 6 -21.34 33.90 13.77
CA HIS A 6 -20.15 33.47 13.04
C HIS A 6 -19.19 32.67 13.94
N LYS A 7 -19.59 31.49 14.41
CA LYS A 7 -18.63 30.54 14.98
C LYS A 7 -17.99 29.76 13.82
N ARG A 8 -16.81 30.26 13.42
CA ARG A 8 -15.71 29.57 12.73
C ARG A 8 -16.19 28.46 11.79
N LYS A 9 -16.38 28.80 10.52
CA LYS A 9 -16.56 27.79 9.47
C LYS A 9 -15.35 26.87 9.51
N ALA A 10 -15.53 25.65 10.02
CA ALA A 10 -14.51 24.61 9.97
C ALA A 10 -14.09 24.46 8.50
N LYS A 11 -12.81 24.63 8.21
CA LYS A 11 -12.29 24.42 6.86
C LYS A 11 -12.42 22.93 6.57
N LEU A 12 -13.35 22.56 5.71
CA LEU A 12 -13.49 21.20 5.21
C LEU A 12 -12.28 20.93 4.30
N THR A 13 -11.29 20.20 4.80
CA THR A 13 -10.23 19.67 3.93
C THR A 13 -10.82 18.54 3.10
N PRO A 14 -10.65 18.55 1.77
CA PRO A 14 -11.06 17.42 0.92
C PRO A 14 -10.40 16.13 1.41
N TYR A 15 -11.18 15.05 1.46
CA TYR A 15 -10.64 13.74 1.77
C TYR A 15 -9.78 13.26 0.59
N GLU A 16 -8.47 13.12 0.81
CA GLU A 16 -7.56 12.52 -0.16
C GLU A 16 -7.64 11.00 -0.06
N PHE A 17 -8.20 10.36 -1.09
CA PHE A 17 -8.21 8.91 -1.22
C PHE A 17 -6.77 8.44 -1.50
N LYS A 18 -5.98 8.17 -0.46
CA LYS A 18 -4.68 7.53 -0.62
C LYS A 18 -4.91 6.14 -1.17
N LYS A 19 -4.60 5.93 -2.45
CA LYS A 19 -4.59 4.58 -3.06
C LYS A 19 -3.73 3.68 -2.16
N PRO A 20 -4.27 2.58 -1.61
CA PRO A 20 -3.53 1.73 -0.69
C PRO A 20 -2.58 0.82 -1.48
N THR A 21 -1.58 1.40 -2.15
CA THR A 21 -0.66 0.61 -2.98
C THR A 21 0.70 1.32 -3.10
N SER A 22 1.37 1.62 -2.00
CA SER A 22 2.82 1.80 -2.07
C SER A 22 3.42 0.41 -2.25
N LYS A 23 3.52 -0.05 -3.51
CA LYS A 23 4.30 -1.24 -3.85
C LYS A 23 5.65 -1.12 -3.14
N ARG A 24 5.96 -2.06 -2.24
CA ARG A 24 7.22 -1.99 -1.49
C ARG A 24 8.35 -2.43 -2.40
N ARG A 25 9.30 -1.51 -2.65
CA ARG A 25 10.53 -1.80 -3.39
C ARG A 25 11.53 -2.48 -2.47
N TYR A 26 12.12 -3.57 -2.95
CA TYR A 26 13.22 -4.28 -2.29
C TYR A 26 14.54 -4.01 -3.04
N GLY A 27 15.66 -4.08 -2.31
CA GLY A 27 16.97 -3.80 -2.87
C GLY A 27 17.51 -4.92 -3.77
N SER A 28 17.07 -6.15 -3.55
CA SER A 28 17.49 -7.32 -4.34
C SER A 28 16.38 -8.37 -4.48
N HIS A 29 16.52 -9.24 -5.47
CA HIS A 29 15.64 -10.41 -5.65
C HIS A 29 15.65 -11.30 -4.40
N ALA A 30 16.84 -11.56 -3.83
CA ALA A 30 16.98 -12.42 -2.66
C ALA A 30 16.26 -11.85 -1.43
N GLU A 31 16.31 -10.53 -1.23
CA GLU A 31 15.57 -9.85 -0.16
C GLU A 31 14.06 -9.96 -0.36
N ALA A 32 13.58 -9.71 -1.59
CA ALA A 32 12.16 -9.85 -1.91
C ALA A 32 11.67 -11.29 -1.71
N GLN A 33 12.45 -12.29 -2.15
CA GLN A 33 12.10 -13.70 -2.00
C GLN A 33 12.00 -14.11 -0.54
N LYS A 34 12.98 -13.73 0.29
CA LYS A 34 12.96 -14.03 1.72
C LYS A 34 11.71 -13.46 2.41
N VAL A 35 11.29 -12.26 1.99
CA VAL A 35 10.07 -11.63 2.52
C VAL A 35 8.81 -12.32 2.01
N ALA A 36 8.79 -12.78 0.76
CA ALA A 36 7.71 -13.58 0.22
C ALA A 36 7.55 -14.88 1.02
N ASP A 37 8.64 -15.64 1.17
CA ASP A 37 8.65 -16.92 1.89
C ASP A 37 8.20 -16.74 3.34
N TYR A 38 8.64 -15.67 4.01
CA TYR A 38 8.20 -15.36 5.37
C TYR A 38 6.70 -15.08 5.46
N GLN A 39 6.14 -14.30 4.52
CA GLN A 39 4.71 -14.00 4.52
C GLN A 39 3.87 -15.24 4.19
N MET A 40 4.31 -16.07 3.25
CA MET A 40 3.64 -17.33 2.92
C MET A 40 3.73 -18.36 4.06
N ALA A 41 4.77 -18.31 4.89
CA ALA A 41 4.87 -19.12 6.09
C ALA A 41 3.88 -18.67 7.20
N LEU A 42 3.52 -17.39 7.23
CA LEU A 42 2.53 -16.84 8.17
C LEU A 42 1.09 -17.07 7.70
N ASP A 43 0.84 -17.01 6.39
CA ASP A 43 -0.46 -17.24 5.77
C ASP A 43 -0.34 -18.28 4.65
N LEU A 44 -0.75 -19.52 4.96
CA LEU A 44 -0.68 -20.65 4.04
C LEU A 44 -1.59 -20.48 2.80
N ASN A 45 -2.56 -19.57 2.83
CA ASN A 45 -3.44 -19.28 1.69
C ASN A 45 -2.91 -18.11 0.82
N LEU A 46 -1.77 -17.54 1.19
CA LEU A 46 -1.14 -16.44 0.49
C LEU A 46 -0.10 -17.00 -0.49
N GLU A 47 -0.26 -16.77 -1.78
CA GLU A 47 0.77 -17.01 -2.79
C GLU A 47 1.35 -15.66 -3.26
N LEU A 48 2.65 -15.46 -3.05
CA LEU A 48 3.39 -14.27 -3.48
C LEU A 48 4.43 -14.60 -4.54
N PHE A 49 4.57 -13.69 -5.51
CA PHE A 49 5.57 -13.77 -6.56
C PHE A 49 6.45 -12.53 -6.53
N VAL A 50 7.76 -12.76 -6.69
CA VAL A 50 8.76 -11.70 -6.87
C VAL A 50 8.83 -11.35 -8.36
N TYR A 51 8.79 -10.06 -8.67
CA TYR A 51 9.01 -9.58 -10.04
C TYR A 51 9.85 -8.29 -10.04
N GLN A 52 10.47 -8.02 -11.18
CA GLN A 52 11.17 -6.76 -11.44
C GLN A 52 10.27 -5.85 -12.28
N ASP A 53 10.08 -4.61 -11.84
CA ASP A 53 9.34 -3.59 -12.61
C ASP A 53 10.30 -2.81 -13.54
N ILE A 54 9.75 -1.96 -14.42
CA ILE A 54 10.52 -1.16 -15.41
C ILE A 54 11.61 -0.30 -14.74
N ASP A 55 11.36 0.11 -13.49
CA ASP A 55 12.26 0.90 -12.65
C ASP A 55 13.51 0.14 -12.16
N GLY A 56 13.61 -1.15 -12.51
CA GLY A 56 14.64 -2.08 -12.03
C GLY A 56 14.47 -2.49 -10.56
N GLY A 57 13.39 -2.05 -9.89
CA GLY A 57 13.06 -2.40 -8.52
C GLY A 57 12.45 -3.80 -8.41
N TRP A 58 12.69 -4.46 -7.29
CA TRP A 58 12.08 -5.74 -6.95
C TRP A 58 10.81 -5.52 -6.13
N TYR A 59 9.74 -6.22 -6.47
CA TYR A 59 8.43 -6.07 -5.85
C TYR A 59 7.79 -7.43 -5.61
N LEU A 60 6.78 -7.43 -4.74
CA LEU A 60 5.92 -8.58 -4.48
C LEU A 60 4.54 -8.34 -5.09
N THR A 61 3.99 -9.36 -5.71
CA THR A 61 2.58 -9.41 -6.11
C THR A 61 1.93 -10.65 -5.56
N ARG A 62 0.66 -10.53 -5.17
CA ARG A 62 -0.17 -11.70 -4.87
C ARG A 62 -0.58 -12.36 -6.18
N LYS A 63 -0.57 -13.69 -6.21
CA LYS A 63 -1.25 -14.44 -7.26
C LYS A 63 -2.71 -14.62 -6.84
N TYR A 64 -3.60 -14.14 -7.69
CA TYR A 64 -5.02 -14.48 -7.61
C TYR A 64 -5.16 -15.81 -8.35
N SER A 65 -5.38 -16.90 -7.61
CA SER A 65 -5.79 -18.19 -8.18
C SER A 65 -7.26 -18.19 -8.54
#